data_AF-A0A316QP25-F1
#
_entry.id   AF-A0A316QP25-F1
#
_cell.length_a   1.000
_cell.length_b   1.000
_cell.length_c   1.000
_cell.angle_alpha   90.00
_cell.angle_beta   90.00
_cell.angle_gamma   90.00
#
_symmetry.space_group_name_H-M   'P 1'
#
loop_
_entity.id
_entity.type
_entity.pdbx_description
1 polymer ?
#
loop_
_entity_poly.entity_id
_entity_poly.type
_entity_poly.pdbx_seq_one_letter_code
_entity_poly.pdbx_strand_id
1 'polypeptide(L)'
;MKRNEKEKYMVTVAIAGLGARGGYIYSAFQKNRPDLMKTVAIADLKEELVEKYGRELGVKEENRFSSAEELLKRERLADVVIIATQDRDHFRHA
;
A
#
# COMPACT_ATOMS: atom_id res chain seq x y z
N MET A 1 -10.62 28.39 -7.48
CA MET A 1 -9.17 28.19 -7.25
C MET A 1 -8.71 27.10 -8.22
N LYS A 2 -8.00 27.46 -9.29
CA LYS A 2 -7.54 26.50 -10.31
C LYS A 2 -6.32 25.76 -9.75
N ARG A 3 -6.39 24.42 -9.61
CA ARG A 3 -5.19 23.61 -9.35
C ARG A 3 -4.27 23.78 -10.56
N ASN A 4 -3.10 24.39 -10.35
CA ASN A 4 -2.07 24.51 -11.39
C ASN A 4 -1.62 23.10 -11.82
N GLU A 5 -1.47 22.87 -13.12
CA GLU A 5 -0.88 21.69 -13.75
C GLU A 5 0.64 21.53 -13.48
N LYS A 6 1.16 22.14 -12.40
CA LYS A 6 2.60 22.15 -12.09
C LYS A 6 2.90 21.15 -10.98
N GLU A 7 3.68 20.16 -11.39
CA GLU A 7 4.34 19.09 -10.62
C GLU A 7 3.47 17.86 -10.32
N LYS A 8 3.68 16.86 -11.19
CA LYS A 8 3.19 15.49 -11.02
C LYS A 8 4.08 14.81 -10.00
N TYR A 9 3.81 15.01 -8.72
CA TYR A 9 4.56 14.33 -7.65
C TYR A 9 4.13 12.87 -7.56
N MET A 10 5.10 11.96 -7.56
CA MET A 10 4.88 10.55 -7.31
C MET A 10 4.38 10.37 -5.87
N VAL A 11 3.18 9.82 -5.70
CA VAL A 11 2.59 9.54 -4.39
C VAL A 11 3.13 8.21 -3.88
N THR A 12 3.68 8.21 -2.68
CA THR A 12 4.05 6.98 -1.99
C THR A 12 2.85 6.40 -1.25
N VAL A 13 2.69 5.07 -1.32
CA VAL A 13 1.53 4.38 -0.78
C VAL A 13 1.95 3.21 0.08
N ALA A 14 1.29 3.04 1.22
CA ALA A 14 1.29 1.82 2.00
C ALA A 14 -0.02 1.06 1.79
N ILE A 15 0.02 -0.27 1.67
CA ILE A 15 -1.19 -1.09 1.44
C ILE A 15 -1.36 -2.09 2.58
N ALA A 16 -2.45 -1.98 3.33
CA ALA A 16 -2.84 -2.95 4.35
C ALA A 16 -3.98 -3.84 3.82
N GLY A 17 -3.70 -5.12 3.60
CA GLY A 17 -4.58 -6.08 2.94
C GLY A 17 -4.21 -6.27 1.46
N LEU A 18 -3.67 -7.43 1.13
CA LEU A 18 -3.15 -7.83 -0.18
C LEU A 18 -4.08 -8.82 -0.92
N GLY A 19 -5.37 -8.81 -0.58
CA GLY A 19 -6.42 -9.50 -1.32
C GLY A 19 -6.74 -8.86 -2.68
N ALA A 20 -7.93 -9.15 -3.22
CA ALA A 20 -8.35 -8.66 -4.55
C ALA A 20 -8.24 -7.13 -4.70
N ARG A 21 -8.59 -6.37 -3.66
CA ARG A 21 -8.52 -4.89 -3.70
C ARG A 21 -7.08 -4.38 -3.61
N GLY A 22 -6.41 -4.59 -2.48
CA GLY A 22 -5.07 -4.02 -2.27
C GLY A 22 -3.99 -4.68 -3.12
N GLY A 23 -3.93 -6.02 -3.09
CA GLY A 23 -2.92 -6.79 -3.80
C GLY A 23 -3.13 -6.76 -5.31
N TYR A 24 -4.31 -7.07 -5.81
CA TYR A 24 -4.51 -7.17 -7.26
C TYR A 24 -4.85 -5.82 -7.94
N ILE A 25 -5.89 -5.12 -7.48
CA ILE A 25 -6.38 -3.92 -8.18
C ILE A 25 -5.53 -2.67 -7.89
N TYR A 26 -5.34 -2.31 -6.62
CA TYR A 26 -4.67 -1.06 -6.27
C TYR A 26 -3.17 -1.12 -6.53
N SER A 27 -2.49 -2.23 -6.21
CA SER A 27 -1.05 -2.35 -6.49
C SER A 27 -0.74 -2.34 -7.99
N ALA A 28 -1.64 -2.84 -8.84
CA ALA A 28 -1.46 -2.83 -10.30
C ALA A 28 -1.40 -1.40 -10.87
N PHE A 29 -1.93 -0.40 -10.17
CA PHE A 29 -1.83 0.99 -10.61
C PHE A 29 -0.39 1.47 -10.72
N GLN A 30 0.50 1.06 -9.81
CA GLN A 30 1.94 1.36 -9.90
C GLN A 30 2.54 0.83 -11.21
N LYS A 31 2.16 -0.38 -11.65
CA LYS A 31 2.67 -0.97 -12.91
C LYS A 31 2.21 -0.17 -14.13
N ASN A 32 0.96 0.30 -14.11
CA ASN A 32 0.38 1.07 -15.20
C ASN A 32 0.85 2.53 -15.22
N ARG A 33 1.08 3.12 -14.04
CA ARG A 33 1.42 4.54 -13.84
C ARG A 33 2.56 4.69 -12.81
N PRO A 34 3.76 4.18 -13.13
CA PRO A 34 4.91 4.28 -12.23
C PRO A 34 5.38 5.73 -12.05
N ASP A 35 4.94 6.64 -12.92
CA ASP A 35 5.14 8.08 -12.80
C ASP A 35 4.30 8.74 -11.69
N LEU A 36 3.26 8.04 -11.20
CA LEU A 36 2.29 8.59 -10.26
C LEU A 36 2.28 7.92 -8.88
N MET A 37 2.64 6.64 -8.79
CA MET A 37 2.49 5.86 -7.57
C MET A 37 3.68 4.95 -7.33
N LYS A 38 4.14 4.89 -6.07
CA LYS A 38 5.07 3.89 -5.59
C LYS A 38 4.59 3.27 -4.28
N THR A 39 4.45 1.96 -4.26
CA THR A 39 4.18 1.18 -3.05
C THR A 39 5.46 1.05 -2.25
N VAL A 40 5.47 1.52 -1.02
CA VAL A 40 6.67 1.57 -0.16
C VAL A 40 6.57 0.72 1.10
N ALA A 41 5.35 0.28 1.45
CA ALA A 41 5.08 -0.64 2.55
C ALA A 41 3.83 -1.47 2.27
N ILE A 42 3.81 -2.72 2.74
CA ILE A 42 2.68 -3.64 2.57
C ILE A 42 2.44 -4.47 3.82
N ALA A 43 1.20 -4.89 4.03
CA ALA A 43 0.83 -5.81 5.09
C ALA A 43 -0.29 -6.77 4.66
N ASP A 44 -0.19 -8.03 5.06
CA ASP A 44 -1.28 -9.00 5.04
C ASP A 44 -1.00 -10.10 6.07
N LEU A 45 -2.05 -10.77 6.56
CA LEU A 45 -1.93 -11.92 7.47
C LEU A 45 -1.35 -13.14 6.77
N LYS A 46 -1.44 -13.20 5.43
CA LYS A 46 -0.91 -14.27 4.60
C LYS A 46 0.51 -13.93 4.14
N GLU A 47 1.50 -14.59 4.74
CA GLU A 47 2.91 -14.42 4.41
C GLU A 47 3.19 -14.64 2.92
N GLU A 48 2.50 -15.58 2.28
CA GLU A 48 2.66 -15.85 0.85
C GLU A 48 2.26 -14.65 -0.02
N LEU A 49 1.28 -13.85 0.41
CA LEU A 49 0.86 -12.64 -0.28
C LEU A 49 1.85 -11.51 -0.05
N VAL A 50 2.33 -11.34 1.18
CA VAL A 50 3.35 -10.34 1.53
C VAL A 50 4.62 -10.57 0.71
N GLU A 51 5.07 -11.81 0.61
CA GLU A 51 6.27 -12.16 -0.15
C GLU A 51 6.08 -12.01 -1.66
N LYS A 52 4.94 -12.46 -2.19
CA LYS A 52 4.60 -12.28 -3.61
C LYS A 52 4.61 -10.81 -3.99
N TYR A 53 3.80 -9.99 -3.31
CA TYR A 53 3.66 -8.58 -3.65
C TYR A 53 4.87 -7.74 -3.28
N GLY A 54 5.59 -8.12 -2.22
CA GLY A 54 6.85 -7.48 -1.83
C GLY A 54 7.89 -7.57 -2.93
N ARG A 55 8.04 -8.75 -3.54
CA ARG A 55 8.91 -8.95 -4.72
C ARG A 55 8.37 -8.24 -5.96
N GLU A 56 7.09 -8.40 -6.29
CA GLU A 56 6.49 -7.81 -7.50
C GLU A 56 6.54 -6.28 -7.53
N LEU A 57 6.41 -5.63 -6.38
CA LEU A 57 6.33 -4.16 -6.26
C LEU A 57 7.67 -3.52 -5.86
N GLY A 58 8.69 -4.32 -5.52
CA GLY A 58 10.00 -3.85 -5.07
C GLY A 58 9.96 -3.24 -3.66
N VAL A 59 9.08 -3.73 -2.79
CA VAL A 59 8.99 -3.28 -1.40
C VAL A 59 10.08 -3.97 -0.59
N LYS A 60 10.86 -3.18 0.14
CA LYS A 60 11.96 -3.69 0.96
C LYS A 60 11.44 -4.57 2.10
N GLU A 61 12.21 -5.57 2.51
CA GLU A 61 11.82 -6.52 3.56
C GLU A 61 11.47 -5.84 4.88
N GLU A 62 12.17 -4.76 5.26
CA GLU A 62 11.88 -4.01 6.48
C GLU A 62 10.51 -3.30 6.48
N ASN A 63 9.86 -3.20 5.32
CA ASN A 63 8.55 -2.57 5.12
C ASN A 63 7.46 -3.59 4.71
N ARG A 64 7.70 -4.88 4.98
CA ARG A 64 6.74 -5.97 4.80
C ARG A 64 6.27 -6.42 6.17
N PHE A 65 5.00 -6.18 6.48
CA PHE A 65 4.43 -6.43 7.80
C PHE A 65 3.49 -7.62 7.79
N SER A 66 3.40 -8.33 8.93
CA SER A 66 2.55 -9.52 9.07
C SER A 66 1.09 -9.18 9.40
N SER A 67 0.80 -7.90 9.66
CA SER A 67 -0.55 -7.43 10.00
C SER A 67 -0.71 -5.95 9.68
N ALA A 68 -1.97 -5.52 9.50
CA ALA A 68 -2.29 -4.10 9.30
C ALA A 68 -1.89 -3.27 10.53
N GLU A 69 -2.05 -3.83 11.73
CA GLU A 69 -1.71 -3.21 13.00
C GLU A 69 -0.21 -2.93 13.13
N GLU A 70 0.65 -3.86 12.71
CA GLU A 70 2.11 -3.64 12.68
C GLU A 70 2.50 -2.50 11.74
N LEU A 71 1.89 -2.46 10.54
CA LEU A 71 2.12 -1.40 9.58
C LEU A 71 1.67 -0.04 10.13
N LEU A 72 0.47 0.02 10.72
CA LEU A 72 -0.14 1.25 11.23
C LEU A 72 0.55 1.80 12.49
N LYS A 73 1.27 0.95 13.25
CA LYS A 73 2.12 1.39 14.37
C LYS A 73 3.35 2.18 13.92
N ARG A 74 3.74 2.10 12.64
CA ARG A 74 4.91 2.81 12.12
C ARG A 74 4.54 4.25 11.81
N GLU A 75 5.38 5.17 12.26
CA GLU A 75 5.21 6.57 11.95
C GLU A 75 5.52 6.85 10.47
N ARG A 76 4.54 7.42 9.76
CA ARG A 76 4.67 8.06 8.43
C ARG A 76 5.47 7.25 7.39
N LEU A 77 5.01 6.03 7.10
CA LEU A 77 5.60 5.15 6.06
C LEU A 77 5.42 5.67 4.62
N ALA A 78 4.32 6.40 4.36
CA ALA A 78 3.89 6.79 3.03
C ALA A 78 3.00 8.05 3.09
N ASP A 79 2.77 8.69 1.94
CA ASP A 79 1.84 9.82 1.81
C ASP A 79 0.39 9.38 2.01
N VAL A 80 0.06 8.16 1.60
CA VAL A 80 -1.29 7.58 1.69
C VAL A 80 -1.20 6.15 2.20
N VAL A 81 -2.16 5.75 3.04
CA VAL A 81 -2.39 4.35 3.40
C VAL A 81 -3.70 3.88 2.77
N ILE A 82 -3.64 2.79 2.00
CA ILE A 82 -4.81 2.08 1.49
C ILE A 82 -5.14 0.95 2.46
N ILE A 83 -6.24 1.09 3.18
CA ILE A 83 -6.78 0.02 4.03
C ILE A 83 -7.75 -0.80 3.17
N ALA A 84 -7.33 -2.01 2.81
CA ALA A 84 -8.05 -2.97 1.97
C ALA A 84 -8.20 -4.33 2.68
N THR A 85 -8.19 -4.33 4.01
CA THR A 85 -8.54 -5.48 4.86
C THR A 85 -10.01 -5.86 4.68
N GLN A 86 -10.50 -6.90 5.38
CA GLN A 86 -11.91 -7.29 5.31
C GLN A 86 -12.80 -6.19 5.90
N ASP A 87 -14.01 -6.04 5.36
CA ASP A 87 -14.91 -4.95 5.75
C ASP A 87 -15.26 -4.96 7.25
N ARG A 88 -15.27 -6.15 7.89
CA ARG A 88 -15.49 -6.28 9.34
C ARG A 88 -14.34 -5.69 10.17
N ASP A 89 -13.14 -5.67 9.62
CA ASP A 89 -11.93 -5.19 10.29
C ASP A 89 -11.64 -3.71 9.96
N HIS A 90 -12.29 -3.13 8.94
CA HIS A 90 -12.11 -1.72 8.55
C HIS A 90 -12.33 -0.73 9.71
N PHE A 91 -13.35 -0.93 10.55
CA PHE A 91 -13.64 -0.05 11.68
C PHE A 91 -12.53 -0.04 12.74
N ARG A 92 -11.71 -1.09 12.82
CA ARG A 92 -10.63 -1.19 13.82
C ARG A 92 -9.37 -0.41 13.41
N HIS A 93 -9.29 0.05 12.17
CA HIS A 93 -8.09 0.65 11.59
C HIS A 93 -8.26 2.12 11.17
N ALA A 94 -9.49 2.63 11.18
CA ALA A 94 -9.85 4.02 10.83
C ALA A 94 -10.01 4.86 12.11
#